data_AF-A0A9W4MKV6-F1
#
_entry.id   AF-A0A9W4MKV6-F1
#
_cell.length_a   1.000
_cell.length_b   1.000
_cell.length_c   1.000
_cell.angle_alpha   90.00
_cell.angle_beta   90.00
_cell.angle_gamma   90.00
#
_symmetry.space_group_name_H-M   'P 1'
#
loop_
_entity.id
_entity.type
_entity.pdbx_description
1 polymer ?
#
loop_
_entity_poly.entity_id
_entity_poly.type
_entity_poly.pdbx_seq_one_letter_code
_entity_poly.pdbx_strand_id
1 'polypeptide(L)'
;MIRTRTRHSHQEPAGTSEKVPTLLSYRGSKLAWGHQVDHSGERPDTTIEGVKLLLDPSQTYRFKPARDAERLLQELNKTPVQAVGDFLERLVAHLMEILNRRFSTALQSMELQYILTVPAVWSDKAKDATMRAAHLANIPPSALTLLSEPEAAAIYAIHTVQPNSIKLNDCLIVCDAGGGTVVSYTCTPQGLMSV
;
A
#
# COMPACT_ATOMS: atom_id res chain seq x y z
N MET A 1 -5.72 8.65 -12.83
CA MET A 1 -7.07 9.23 -13.02
C MET A 1 -7.50 9.88 -11.70
N ILE A 2 -7.52 11.22 -11.65
CA ILE A 2 -7.96 11.97 -10.47
C ILE A 2 -9.48 12.14 -10.56
N ARG A 3 -10.22 11.67 -9.55
CA ARG A 3 -11.64 11.99 -9.37
C ARG A 3 -11.76 12.74 -8.04
N THR A 4 -12.00 14.04 -8.12
CA THR A 4 -12.43 14.85 -6.97
C THR A 4 -13.91 14.55 -6.74
N ARG A 5 -14.29 14.04 -5.56
CA ARG A 5 -15.70 13.86 -5.18
C ARG A 5 -16.17 15.11 -4.44
N THR A 6 -17.04 15.87 -5.06
CA THR A 6 -17.81 16.95 -4.44
C THR A 6 -18.77 16.35 -3.41
N ARG A 7 -18.80 16.88 -2.19
CA ARG A 7 -19.69 16.41 -1.12
C ARG A 7 -21.15 16.75 -1.45
N HIS A 8 -21.99 15.72 -1.58
CA HIS A 8 -23.42 15.85 -1.28
C HIS A 8 -23.81 14.78 -0.26
N SER A 9 -24.51 15.24 0.77
CA SER A 9 -25.05 14.47 1.88
C SER A 9 -26.17 13.56 1.41
N HIS A 10 -25.81 12.34 1.02
CA HIS A 10 -26.71 11.19 1.02
C HIS A 10 -25.94 9.98 1.55
N GLN A 11 -26.53 9.31 2.53
CA GLN A 11 -25.99 8.09 3.10
C GLN A 11 -26.10 7.00 2.03
N GLU A 12 -25.02 6.76 1.30
CA GLU A 12 -24.95 5.71 0.29
C GLU A 12 -24.94 4.33 0.97
N PRO A 13 -25.57 3.31 0.36
CA PRO A 13 -25.41 1.93 0.79
C PRO A 13 -23.91 1.55 0.78
N ALA A 14 -23.52 0.56 1.59
CA ALA A 14 -22.14 0.10 1.71
C ALA A 14 -21.55 -0.27 0.33
N GLY A 15 -20.89 0.70 -0.31
CA GLY A 15 -20.33 0.56 -1.64
C GLY A 15 -19.01 -0.21 -1.57
N THR A 16 -18.79 -1.08 -2.55
CA THR A 16 -17.48 -1.68 -2.79
C THR A 16 -16.57 -0.63 -3.43
N SER A 17 -15.43 -0.34 -2.81
CA SER A 17 -14.41 0.55 -3.37
C SER A 17 -13.21 -0.28 -3.84
N GLU A 18 -12.68 0.03 -5.02
CA GLU A 18 -11.43 -0.56 -5.54
C GLU A 18 -10.20 -0.14 -4.70
N LYS A 19 -10.31 0.93 -3.92
CA LYS A 19 -9.25 1.46 -3.07
C LYS A 19 -9.65 1.43 -1.62
N VAL A 20 -8.74 0.98 -0.77
CA VAL A 20 -8.86 1.10 0.69
C VAL A 20 -7.90 2.19 1.19
N PRO A 21 -8.36 3.15 2.01
CA PRO A 21 -7.45 4.14 2.57
C PRO A 21 -6.50 3.49 3.58
N THR A 22 -5.23 3.88 3.58
CA THR A 22 -4.22 3.33 4.50
C THR A 22 -4.33 4.01 5.87
N LEU A 23 -5.33 3.60 6.63
CA LEU A 23 -5.69 4.18 7.91
C LEU A 23 -5.85 3.11 8.98
N LEU A 24 -5.48 3.47 10.21
CA LEU A 24 -5.65 2.65 11.40
C LEU A 24 -6.20 3.50 12.55
N SER A 25 -6.97 2.89 13.43
CA SER A 25 -7.33 3.46 14.73
C SER A 25 -7.35 2.35 15.77
N TYR A 26 -6.69 2.60 16.90
CA TYR A 26 -6.61 1.67 18.02
C TYR A 26 -7.50 2.18 19.15
N ARG A 27 -8.49 1.38 19.55
CA ARG A 27 -9.39 1.70 20.69
C ARG A 27 -9.41 0.51 21.65
N GLY A 28 -8.59 0.58 22.69
CA GLY A 28 -8.35 -0.56 23.58
C GLY A 28 -7.75 -1.72 22.78
N SER A 29 -8.39 -2.90 22.84
CA SER A 29 -8.00 -4.07 22.06
C SER A 29 -8.56 -4.11 20.63
N LYS A 30 -9.42 -3.16 20.25
CA LYS A 30 -10.05 -3.12 18.93
C LYS A 30 -9.22 -2.31 17.95
N LEU A 31 -8.92 -2.91 16.82
CA LEU A 31 -8.30 -2.27 15.66
C LEU A 31 -9.35 -2.02 14.59
N ALA A 32 -9.54 -0.75 14.21
CA ALA A 32 -10.26 -0.35 13.00
C ALA A 32 -9.24 -0.03 11.90
N TRP A 33 -9.55 -0.40 10.65
CA TRP A 33 -8.68 -0.19 9.50
C TRP A 33 -9.47 0.23 8.26
N GLY A 34 -8.82 0.92 7.33
CA GLY A 34 -9.45 1.32 6.08
C GLY A 34 -10.73 2.14 6.31
N HIS A 35 -11.82 1.76 5.62
CA HIS A 35 -13.11 2.43 5.73
C HIS A 35 -13.82 2.24 7.09
N GLN A 36 -13.30 1.36 7.96
CA GLN A 36 -13.84 1.19 9.31
C GLN A 36 -13.39 2.31 10.26
N VAL A 37 -12.33 3.04 9.88
CA VAL A 37 -11.86 4.18 10.67
C VAL A 37 -12.85 5.32 10.53
N ASP A 38 -13.35 5.79 11.66
CA ASP A 38 -14.31 6.88 11.70
C ASP A 38 -13.63 8.22 11.36
N HIS A 39 -14.13 8.84 10.29
CA HIS A 39 -13.71 10.16 9.82
C HIS A 39 -14.63 11.28 10.25
N SER A 40 -15.76 10.96 10.88
CA SER A 40 -16.80 11.90 11.26
C SER A 40 -16.47 12.67 12.55
N GLY A 41 -15.30 13.31 12.58
CA GLY A 41 -15.03 14.51 13.38
C GLY A 41 -15.03 14.41 14.92
N GLU A 42 -15.58 13.37 15.54
CA GLU A 42 -15.66 13.32 17.01
C GLU A 42 -14.31 13.02 17.66
N ARG A 43 -13.41 12.26 16.98
CA ARG A 43 -12.04 11.94 17.48
C ARG A 43 -11.01 11.72 16.36
N PRO A 44 -10.70 12.73 15.53
CA PRO A 44 -9.62 12.66 14.54
C PRO A 44 -8.23 12.49 15.18
N ASP A 45 -8.12 12.65 16.50
CA ASP A 45 -6.89 12.53 17.29
C ASP A 45 -6.40 11.09 17.50
N THR A 46 -7.17 10.07 17.13
CA THR A 46 -6.77 8.66 17.27
C THR A 46 -6.47 7.97 15.94
N THR A 47 -6.50 8.72 14.84
CA THR A 47 -6.30 8.19 13.49
C THR A 47 -4.82 8.20 13.12
N ILE A 48 -4.33 7.04 12.71
CA ILE A 48 -2.98 6.86 12.18
C ILE A 48 -3.07 6.86 10.65
N GLU A 49 -2.46 7.87 10.05
CA GLU A 49 -2.40 8.11 8.61
C GLU A 49 -0.95 8.33 8.18
N GLY A 50 -0.60 7.91 6.96
CA GLY A 50 0.75 8.13 6.42
C GLY A 50 1.82 7.25 7.08
N VAL A 51 1.43 6.19 7.78
CA VAL A 51 2.35 5.30 8.50
C VAL A 51 3.42 4.64 7.62
N LYS A 52 3.15 4.44 6.32
CA LYS A 52 4.14 3.98 5.32
C LYS A 52 5.37 4.90 5.25
N LEU A 53 5.17 6.22 5.42
CA LEU A 53 6.26 7.19 5.40
C LEU A 53 7.20 7.04 6.61
N LEU A 54 6.69 6.51 7.73
CA LEU A 54 7.47 6.29 8.95
C LEU A 54 8.39 5.05 8.87
N LEU A 55 8.33 4.28 7.78
CA LEU A 55 9.24 3.14 7.55
C LEU A 55 10.64 3.59 7.11
N ASP A 56 10.78 4.82 6.59
CA ASP A 56 12.06 5.39 6.20
C ASP A 56 12.38 6.67 7.00
N PRO A 57 13.03 6.56 8.18
CA PRO A 57 13.34 7.73 8.99
C PRO A 57 14.43 8.62 8.38
N SER A 58 15.13 8.17 7.33
CA SER A 58 16.14 8.99 6.65
C SER A 58 15.52 10.06 5.74
N GLN A 59 14.23 9.91 5.44
CA GLN A 59 13.49 10.79 4.54
C GLN A 59 12.78 11.89 5.33
N THR A 60 12.99 13.14 4.94
CA THR A 60 12.32 14.28 5.56
C THR A 60 10.95 14.49 4.94
N TYR A 61 9.92 13.84 5.49
CA TYR A 61 8.54 14.04 5.03
C TYR A 61 7.91 15.27 5.70
N ARG A 62 7.40 16.21 4.90
CA ARG A 62 6.62 17.36 5.38
C ARG A 62 5.12 17.06 5.55
N PHE A 63 4.76 15.78 5.60
CA PHE A 63 3.38 15.34 5.68
C PHE A 63 2.92 15.32 7.15
N LYS A 64 2.12 16.32 7.56
CA LYS A 64 1.65 16.47 8.95
C LYS A 64 0.99 15.20 9.51
N PRO A 65 0.11 14.48 8.78
CA PRO A 65 -0.55 13.29 9.33
C PRO A 65 0.43 12.18 9.73
N ALA A 66 1.54 11.99 9.00
CA ALA A 66 2.57 11.02 9.38
C ALA A 66 3.26 11.40 10.71
N ARG A 67 3.51 12.69 10.94
CA ARG A 67 4.08 13.17 12.22
C ARG A 67 3.12 12.97 13.39
N ASP A 68 1.83 13.25 13.17
CA ASP A 68 0.81 13.01 14.18
C ASP A 68 0.70 11.50 14.49
N ALA A 69 0.74 10.66 13.46
CA ALA A 69 0.76 9.21 13.58
C ALA A 69 1.98 8.70 14.36
N GLU A 70 3.17 9.26 14.15
CA GLU A 70 4.37 8.88 14.91
C GLU A 70 4.19 9.11 16.42
N ARG A 71 3.66 10.27 16.82
CA ARG A 71 3.34 10.56 18.22
C ARG A 71 2.32 9.58 18.80
N LEU A 72 1.24 9.31 18.07
CA LEU A 72 0.20 8.38 18.52
C LEU A 72 0.73 6.95 18.69
N LEU A 73 1.60 6.51 17.77
CA LEU A 73 2.25 5.21 17.86
C LEU A 73 3.15 5.10 19.10
N GLN A 74 3.87 6.18 19.45
CA GLN A 74 4.66 6.24 20.68
C GLN A 74 3.78 6.13 21.93
N GLU A 75 2.66 6.84 21.99
CA GLU A 75 1.68 6.76 23.10
C GLU A 75 1.08 5.35 23.24
N LEU A 76 0.93 4.64 22.13
CA LEU A 76 0.46 3.25 22.07
C LEU A 76 1.57 2.21 22.30
N ASN A 77 2.83 2.64 22.51
CA ASN A 77 4.01 1.77 22.56
C ASN A 77 4.11 0.81 21.35
N LYS A 78 3.84 1.34 20.16
CA LYS A 78 3.80 0.58 18.91
C LYS A 78 4.74 1.20 17.89
N THR A 79 5.39 0.35 17.09
CA THR A 79 6.31 0.79 16.03
C THR A 79 5.57 0.98 14.70
N PRO A 80 6.11 1.80 13.77
CA PRO A 80 5.59 1.88 12.40
C PRO A 80 5.49 0.52 11.69
N VAL A 81 6.49 -0.35 11.88
CA VAL A 81 6.51 -1.71 11.30
C VAL A 81 5.34 -2.54 11.82
N GLN A 82 5.07 -2.50 13.13
CA GLN A 82 3.92 -3.19 13.70
C GLN A 82 2.60 -2.62 13.20
N ALA A 83 2.47 -1.30 13.05
CA ALA A 83 1.25 -0.70 12.55
C ALA A 83 0.99 -1.04 11.07
N VAL A 84 2.03 -1.01 10.23
CA VAL A 84 1.93 -1.48 8.83
C VAL A 84 1.62 -2.98 8.79
N GLY A 85 2.21 -3.78 9.68
CA GLY A 85 1.92 -5.21 9.81
C GLY A 85 0.46 -5.48 10.12
N ASP A 86 -0.11 -4.81 11.12
CA ASP A 86 -1.54 -4.91 11.44
C ASP A 86 -2.44 -4.54 10.25
N PHE A 87 -2.08 -3.49 9.49
CA PHE A 87 -2.84 -3.11 8.29
C PHE A 87 -2.78 -4.21 7.23
N LEU A 88 -1.59 -4.73 6.95
CA LEU A 88 -1.39 -5.81 5.98
C LEU A 88 -2.09 -7.09 6.42
N GLU A 89 -2.10 -7.42 7.71
CA GLU A 89 -2.81 -8.59 8.24
C GLU A 89 -4.32 -8.49 7.95
N ARG A 90 -4.91 -7.32 8.22
CA ARG A 90 -6.32 -7.07 7.90
C ARG A 90 -6.61 -7.13 6.41
N LEU A 91 -5.71 -6.59 5.58
CA LEU A 91 -5.83 -6.63 4.13
C LEU A 91 -5.77 -8.07 3.59
N VAL A 92 -4.79 -8.86 4.05
CA VAL A 92 -4.64 -10.27 3.67
C VAL A 92 -5.83 -11.10 4.15
N ALA A 93 -6.30 -10.90 5.39
CA ALA A 93 -7.48 -11.58 5.89
C ALA A 93 -8.72 -11.30 5.02
N HIS A 94 -8.92 -10.04 4.63
CA HIS A 94 -10.02 -9.66 3.74
C HIS A 94 -9.87 -10.26 2.33
N LEU A 95 -8.65 -10.27 1.77
CA LEU A 95 -8.35 -10.93 0.50
C LEU A 95 -8.69 -12.43 0.59
N MET A 96 -8.25 -13.11 1.63
CA MET A 96 -8.50 -14.55 1.81
C MET A 96 -9.98 -14.85 1.95
N GLU A 97 -10.76 -13.99 2.61
CA GLU A 97 -12.22 -14.12 2.66
C GLU A 97 -12.85 -14.05 1.25
N ILE A 98 -12.43 -13.09 0.43
CA ILE A 98 -12.92 -12.95 -0.95
C ILE A 98 -12.52 -14.16 -1.80
N LEU A 99 -11.25 -14.58 -1.72
CA LEU A 99 -10.76 -15.74 -2.47
C LEU A 99 -11.47 -17.02 -2.06
N ASN A 100 -11.70 -17.23 -0.76
CA ASN A 100 -12.41 -18.41 -0.26
C ASN A 100 -13.87 -18.44 -0.74
N ARG A 101 -14.55 -17.28 -0.78
CA ARG A 101 -15.90 -17.19 -1.36
C ARG A 101 -15.92 -17.52 -2.86
N ARG A 102 -14.87 -17.15 -3.60
CA ARG A 102 -14.81 -17.33 -5.05
C ARG A 102 -14.33 -18.72 -5.49
N PHE A 103 -13.38 -19.31 -4.76
CA PHE A 103 -12.68 -20.53 -5.15
C PHE A 103 -12.92 -21.70 -4.18
N SER A 104 -13.48 -21.45 -2.99
CA SER A 104 -13.80 -22.46 -1.99
C SER A 104 -12.62 -23.42 -1.73
N THR A 105 -12.83 -24.74 -1.85
CA THR A 105 -11.79 -25.74 -1.59
C THR A 105 -10.60 -25.66 -2.57
N ALA A 106 -10.79 -25.15 -3.79
CA ALA A 106 -9.71 -25.03 -4.76
C ALA A 106 -8.60 -24.06 -4.30
N LEU A 107 -8.94 -23.10 -3.42
CA LEU A 107 -7.95 -22.18 -2.83
C LEU A 107 -6.84 -22.91 -2.07
N GLN A 108 -7.14 -24.06 -1.46
CA GLN A 108 -6.17 -24.84 -0.67
C GLN A 108 -5.06 -25.44 -1.53
N SER A 109 -5.31 -25.62 -2.83
CA SER A 109 -4.32 -26.12 -3.80
C SER A 109 -3.60 -25.01 -4.56
N MET A 110 -3.97 -23.74 -4.34
CA MET A 110 -3.35 -22.62 -5.05
C MET A 110 -2.11 -22.15 -4.33
N GLU A 111 -1.05 -21.91 -5.09
CA GLU A 111 0.11 -21.17 -4.62
C GLU A 111 -0.16 -19.67 -4.71
N LEU A 112 -0.17 -18.98 -3.57
CA LEU A 112 -0.33 -17.53 -3.52
C LEU A 112 1.02 -16.85 -3.50
N GLN A 113 1.22 -15.92 -4.43
CA GLN A 113 2.41 -15.07 -4.51
C GLN A 113 1.99 -13.62 -4.26
N TYR A 114 2.73 -12.92 -3.40
CA TYR A 114 2.47 -11.56 -2.96
C TYR A 114 3.55 -10.64 -3.50
N ILE A 115 3.13 -9.63 -4.27
CA ILE A 115 4.01 -8.56 -4.75
C ILE A 115 3.61 -7.27 -4.07
N LEU A 116 4.48 -6.72 -3.22
CA LEU A 116 4.25 -5.43 -2.56
C LEU A 116 5.04 -4.34 -3.28
N THR A 117 4.37 -3.25 -3.62
CA THR A 117 5.01 -2.12 -4.29
C THR A 117 5.59 -1.10 -3.31
N VAL A 118 6.78 -0.62 -3.65
CA VAL A 118 7.56 0.29 -2.80
C VAL A 118 8.05 1.53 -3.57
N PRO A 119 8.14 2.72 -2.95
CA PRO A 119 8.73 3.88 -3.60
C PRO A 119 10.16 3.58 -4.09
N ALA A 120 10.51 4.00 -5.31
CA ALA A 120 11.86 3.75 -5.86
C ALA A 120 12.97 4.42 -5.03
N VAL A 121 12.65 5.48 -4.31
CA VAL A 121 13.59 6.23 -3.45
C VAL A 121 13.76 5.63 -2.05
N TRP A 122 13.06 4.52 -1.72
CA TRP A 122 13.20 3.90 -0.41
C TRP A 122 14.60 3.33 -0.19
N SER A 123 15.15 3.63 0.98
CA SER A 123 16.37 3.00 1.47
C SER A 123 16.20 1.49 1.65
N ASP A 124 17.30 0.75 1.66
CA ASP A 124 17.27 -0.69 1.94
C ASP A 124 16.68 -0.99 3.32
N LYS A 125 16.89 -0.10 4.29
CA LYS A 125 16.26 -0.17 5.61
C LYS A 125 14.74 -0.07 5.54
N ALA A 126 14.19 0.76 4.66
CA ALA A 126 12.75 0.92 4.49
C ALA A 126 12.12 -0.27 3.74
N LYS A 127 12.81 -0.80 2.73
CA LYS A 127 12.44 -2.05 2.05
C LYS A 127 12.40 -3.22 3.04
N ASP A 128 13.45 -3.38 3.83
CA ASP A 128 13.55 -4.39 4.89
C ASP A 128 12.48 -4.20 5.98
N ALA A 129 12.18 -2.95 6.37
CA ALA A 129 11.06 -2.65 7.27
C ALA A 129 9.69 -3.06 6.70
N THR A 130 9.51 -2.92 5.39
CA THR A 130 8.29 -3.35 4.68
C THR A 130 8.18 -4.86 4.61
N MET A 131 9.30 -5.55 4.34
CA MET A 131 9.35 -7.01 4.41
C MET A 131 8.96 -7.48 5.82
N ARG A 132 9.56 -6.93 6.88
CA ARG A 132 9.19 -7.30 8.26
C ARG A 132 7.72 -7.07 8.56
N ALA A 133 7.15 -5.95 8.12
CA ALA A 133 5.72 -5.69 8.32
C ALA A 133 4.85 -6.75 7.62
N ALA A 134 5.20 -7.14 6.39
CA ALA A 134 4.51 -8.20 5.66
C ALA A 134 4.64 -9.57 6.36
N HIS A 135 5.78 -9.87 6.96
CA HIS A 135 5.97 -11.10 7.74
C HIS A 135 5.09 -11.11 9.00
N LEU A 136 4.95 -9.97 9.68
CA LEU A 136 4.01 -9.84 10.82
C LEU A 136 2.56 -10.08 10.39
N ALA A 137 2.23 -9.83 9.13
CA ALA A 137 0.93 -10.12 8.52
C ALA A 137 0.76 -11.58 8.05
N ASN A 138 1.65 -12.48 8.46
CA ASN A 138 1.67 -13.89 8.05
C ASN A 138 1.84 -14.12 6.54
N ILE A 139 2.42 -13.16 5.81
CA ILE A 139 2.83 -13.38 4.42
C ILE A 139 4.14 -14.21 4.44
N PRO A 140 4.20 -15.39 3.80
CA PRO A 140 5.39 -16.21 3.81
C PRO A 140 6.57 -15.52 3.11
N PRO A 141 7.80 -15.56 3.67
CA PRO A 141 8.99 -14.98 3.03
C PRO A 141 9.22 -15.49 1.61
N SER A 142 9.00 -16.79 1.38
CA SER A 142 9.18 -17.45 0.09
C SER A 142 8.15 -17.05 -0.97
N ALA A 143 7.06 -16.43 -0.55
CA ALA A 143 5.96 -16.00 -1.41
C ALA A 143 5.90 -14.48 -1.54
N LEU A 144 6.88 -13.74 -1.03
CA LEU A 144 6.89 -12.28 -0.98
C LEU A 144 8.00 -11.71 -1.85
N THR A 145 7.62 -10.83 -2.77
CA THR A 145 8.56 -10.04 -3.57
C THR A 145 8.22 -8.56 -3.45
N LEU A 146 9.25 -7.70 -3.37
CA LEU A 146 9.08 -6.26 -3.51
C LEU A 146 9.31 -5.86 -4.97
N LEU A 147 8.47 -4.97 -5.47
CA LEU A 147 8.61 -4.33 -6.78
C LEU A 147 8.56 -2.82 -6.61
N SER A 148 9.33 -2.03 -7.34
CA SER A 148 9.15 -0.58 -7.20
C SER A 148 7.81 -0.14 -7.81
N GLU A 149 7.17 0.86 -7.20
CA GLU A 149 5.96 1.50 -7.72
C GLU A 149 6.12 1.97 -9.18
N PRO A 150 7.19 2.69 -9.56
CA PRO A 150 7.34 3.11 -10.94
C PRO A 150 7.62 1.96 -11.92
N GLU A 151 8.31 0.88 -11.51
CA GLU A 151 8.46 -0.31 -12.36
C GLU A 151 7.10 -1.01 -12.56
N ALA A 152 6.32 -1.17 -11.50
CA ALA A 152 4.98 -1.75 -11.59
C ALA A 152 4.08 -0.94 -12.55
N ALA A 153 4.14 0.39 -12.47
CA ALA A 153 3.42 1.29 -13.36
C ALA A 153 3.91 1.18 -14.81
N ALA A 154 5.23 1.10 -15.04
CA ALA A 154 5.80 0.94 -16.38
C ALA A 154 5.39 -0.40 -17.01
N ILE A 155 5.51 -1.51 -16.29
CA ILE A 155 5.07 -2.84 -16.73
C ILE A 155 3.58 -2.80 -17.11
N TYR A 156 2.74 -2.22 -16.26
CA TYR A 156 1.31 -2.09 -16.56
C TYR A 156 1.05 -1.24 -17.81
N ALA A 157 1.75 -0.11 -17.97
CA ALA A 157 1.59 0.76 -19.13
C ALA A 157 1.99 0.06 -20.44
N ILE A 158 3.11 -0.66 -20.43
CA ILE A 158 3.64 -1.42 -21.58
C ILE A 158 2.66 -2.53 -21.99
N HIS A 159 2.17 -3.31 -21.03
CA HIS A 159 1.37 -4.50 -21.34
C HIS A 159 -0.11 -4.21 -21.57
N THR A 160 -0.68 -3.21 -20.88
CA THR A 160 -2.15 -3.03 -20.84
C THR A 160 -2.61 -1.76 -21.54
N VAL A 161 -1.94 -0.63 -21.31
CA VAL A 161 -2.44 0.68 -21.78
C VAL A 161 -2.01 0.94 -23.23
N GLN A 162 -0.79 0.56 -23.56
CA GLN A 162 -0.15 0.87 -24.82
C GLN A 162 0.58 -0.35 -25.43
N PRO A 163 -0.15 -1.47 -25.63
CA PRO A 163 0.44 -2.65 -26.23
C PRO A 163 0.94 -2.31 -27.65
N ASN A 164 2.19 -2.67 -27.94
CA ASN A 164 2.88 -2.50 -29.23
C ASN A 164 3.26 -1.07 -29.66
N SER A 165 3.00 -0.02 -28.85
CA SER A 165 3.46 1.34 -29.17
C SER A 165 4.81 1.70 -28.54
N ILE A 166 5.21 0.98 -27.49
CA ILE A 166 6.47 1.17 -26.77
C ILE A 166 7.50 0.16 -27.28
N LYS A 167 8.62 0.64 -27.79
CA LYS A 167 9.70 -0.16 -28.39
C LYS A 167 10.87 -0.30 -27.44
N LEU A 168 11.71 -1.31 -27.71
CA LEU A 168 13.03 -1.39 -27.09
C LEU A 168 13.79 -0.09 -27.33
N ASN A 169 14.50 0.37 -26.31
CA ASN A 169 15.23 1.64 -26.26
C ASN A 169 14.37 2.91 -26.18
N ASP A 170 13.04 2.82 -26.11
CA ASP A 170 12.22 3.99 -25.78
C ASP A 170 12.47 4.43 -24.33
N CYS A 171 12.35 5.72 -24.07
CA CYS A 171 12.49 6.27 -22.72
C CYS A 171 11.10 6.47 -22.11
N LEU A 172 10.83 5.79 -21.00
CA LEU A 172 9.62 5.99 -20.21
C LEU A 172 9.93 6.85 -18.99
N ILE A 173 9.11 7.86 -18.78
CA ILE A 173 9.11 8.65 -17.55
C ILE A 173 7.84 8.31 -16.79
N VAL A 174 7.99 7.76 -15.60
CA VAL A 174 6.89 7.52 -14.68
C VAL A 174 6.88 8.63 -13.64
N CYS A 175 5.78 9.36 -13.60
CA CYS A 175 5.49 10.35 -12.57
C CYS A 175 4.42 9.78 -11.63
N ASP A 176 4.83 9.33 -10.45
CA ASP A 176 3.91 8.98 -9.38
C ASP A 176 3.69 10.21 -8.50
N ALA A 177 2.46 10.73 -8.50
CA ALA A 177 2.05 11.88 -7.71
C ALA A 177 0.90 11.49 -6.78
N GLY A 178 1.17 10.53 -5.90
CA GLY A 178 0.25 10.06 -4.86
C GLY A 178 0.06 11.05 -3.70
N GLY A 179 -0.83 10.72 -2.77
CA GLY A 179 -1.25 11.61 -1.67
C GLY A 179 -0.18 11.90 -0.61
N GLY A 180 0.91 11.14 -0.55
CA GLY A 180 1.98 11.31 0.44
C GLY A 180 3.41 11.29 -0.14
N THR A 181 3.58 11.04 -1.44
CA THR A 181 4.89 10.90 -2.08
C THR A 181 4.77 11.31 -3.55
N VAL A 182 5.75 12.07 -4.04
CA VAL A 182 5.90 12.39 -5.47
C VAL A 182 7.27 11.87 -5.91
N VAL A 183 7.30 10.94 -6.87
CA VAL A 183 8.54 10.36 -7.41
C VAL A 183 8.51 10.41 -8.93
N SER A 184 9.61 10.87 -9.52
CA SER A 184 9.88 10.77 -10.96
C SER A 184 10.96 9.72 -11.18
N TYR A 185 10.70 8.77 -12.07
CA TYR A 185 11.62 7.70 -12.41
C TYR A 185 11.69 7.54 -13.93
N THR A 186 12.91 7.41 -14.45
CA THR A 186 13.18 7.21 -15.87
C THR A 186 13.69 5.81 -16.09
N CYS A 187 13.05 5.05 -16.98
CA CYS A 187 13.56 3.76 -17.41
C CYS A 187 13.60 3.62 -18.93
N THR A 188 14.47 2.73 -19.38
CA THR A 188 14.60 2.33 -20.77
C THR A 188 14.37 0.83 -20.82
N PRO A 189 13.31 0.33 -21.50
CA PRO A 189 13.10 -1.09 -21.70
C PRO A 189 14.28 -1.66 -22.48
N GLN A 190 15.06 -2.50 -21.81
CA GLN A 190 16.06 -3.34 -22.45
C GLN A 190 15.42 -4.69 -22.75
N GLY A 191 15.90 -5.38 -23.78
CA GLY A 191 15.42 -6.73 -24.09
C GLY A 191 15.56 -7.63 -22.86
N LEU A 192 14.64 -8.60 -22.70
CA LEU A 192 14.78 -9.62 -21.65
C LEU A 192 16.19 -10.21 -21.74
N MET A 193 17.02 -10.02 -20.72
CA MET A 193 18.09 -10.94 -20.44
C MET A 193 17.40 -12.27 -20.16
N SER A 194 17.53 -13.21 -21.09
CA SER A 194 17.16 -14.61 -20.88
C SER A 194 17.86 -15.09 -19.61
N VAL A 195 17.07 -15.31 -18.56
CA VAL A 195 17.46 -16.11 -17.38
C VAL A 195 17.50 -17.58 -17.74
#